data_AF-A0A645H1G3-F1
#
_entry.id   AF-A0A645H1G3-F1
#
_cell.length_a   1.000
_cell.length_b   1.000
_cell.length_c   1.000
_cell.angle_alpha   90.00
_cell.angle_beta   90.00
_cell.angle_gamma   90.00
#
_symmetry.space_group_name_H-M   'P 1'
#
loop_
_entity.id
_entity.type
_entity.pdbx_description
1 polymer ?
#
loop_
_entity_poly.entity_id
_entity_poly.type
_entity_poly.pdbx_seq_one_letter_code
_entity_poly.pdbx_strand_id
1 'polypeptide(L)'
;MKKESAERGCLEDKIQKMAEFLKKQEGKSLTFGDAYHEYFEIFTHEKNDGTKKFLYAKEKSEVIEKEIDLCGYFVIVTSKKMTAAEALSLYKSRDASEKLFRGDKSYLGNKSLRVAGNESAAAKIFIEFVALIVRCKIYTQLKAMMKEMAKKPNYMTVPAALKELEKIEMVRQMDNVYRLDHAITATQKTILKPTFPNYVTMKNPRSVENQWFLALFS
;
A
#
# COMPACT_ATOMS: atom_id res chain seq x y z
N MET A 1 12.49 2.94 -7.84
CA MET A 1 11.99 4.20 -8.45
C MET A 1 11.72 5.29 -7.42
N LYS A 2 10.48 5.65 -7.03
CA LYS A 2 10.27 6.86 -6.16
C LYS A 2 10.94 6.80 -4.78
N LYS A 3 10.96 5.64 -4.13
CA LYS A 3 11.50 5.48 -2.77
C LYS A 3 13.03 5.43 -2.75
N GLU A 4 13.59 4.54 -3.58
CA GLU A 4 15.02 4.45 -3.89
C GLU A 4 15.63 5.82 -4.25
N SER A 5 15.02 6.55 -5.19
CA SER A 5 15.50 7.87 -5.58
C SER A 5 15.46 8.89 -4.44
N ALA A 6 14.46 8.81 -3.55
CA ALA A 6 14.36 9.68 -2.38
C ALA A 6 15.39 9.33 -1.30
N GLU A 7 15.61 8.05 -1.03
CA GLU A 7 16.62 7.55 -0.09
C GLU A 7 18.02 7.91 -0.56
N ARG A 8 18.31 7.67 -1.85
CA ARG A 8 19.56 8.06 -2.49
C ARG A 8 19.80 9.58 -2.41
N GLY A 9 18.79 10.39 -2.75
CA GLY A 9 18.91 11.84 -2.66
C GLY A 9 19.19 12.32 -1.22
N CYS A 10 18.56 11.69 -0.22
CA CYS A 10 18.82 12.02 1.18
C CYS A 10 20.25 11.66 1.63
N LEU A 11 20.77 10.52 1.17
CA LEU A 11 22.15 10.08 1.43
C LEU A 11 23.16 11.02 0.77
N GLU A 12 22.96 11.35 -0.51
CA GLU A 12 23.79 12.29 -1.26
C GLU A 12 23.80 13.68 -0.58
N ASP A 13 22.64 14.21 -0.20
CA ASP A 13 22.52 15.48 0.54
C ASP A 13 23.24 15.45 1.89
N LYS A 14 23.18 14.32 2.60
CA LYS A 14 23.87 14.12 3.89
C LYS A 14 25.37 14.15 3.71
N ILE A 15 25.91 13.38 2.75
CA ILE A 15 27.35 13.31 2.47
C ILE A 15 27.87 14.67 2.02
N GLN A 16 27.13 15.36 1.15
CA GLN A 16 27.49 16.71 0.69
C GLN A 16 27.60 17.70 1.86
N LYS A 17 26.61 17.72 2.76
CA LYS A 17 26.65 18.58 3.96
C LYS A 17 27.82 18.25 4.89
N MET A 18 28.14 16.96 5.04
CA MET A 18 29.28 16.51 5.84
C MET A 18 30.61 16.93 5.22
N ALA A 19 30.76 16.81 3.90
CA ALA A 19 31.94 17.25 3.17
C ALA A 19 32.14 18.78 3.26
N GLU A 20 31.06 19.56 3.09
CA GLU A 20 31.10 21.02 3.25
C GLU A 20 31.47 21.44 4.67
N PHE A 21 30.95 20.72 5.67
CA PHE A 21 31.31 20.97 7.07
C PHE A 21 32.78 20.67 7.32
N LEU A 22 33.29 19.52 6.86
CA LEU A 22 34.70 19.14 7.00
C LEU A 22 35.62 20.18 6.35
N LYS A 23 35.32 20.62 5.12
CA LYS A 23 36.07 21.69 4.44
C LYS A 23 36.15 22.99 5.26
N LYS A 24 35.07 23.39 5.93
CA LYS A 24 35.03 24.59 6.80
C LYS A 24 35.82 24.42 8.10
N GLN A 25 36.12 23.20 8.51
CA GLN A 25 36.89 22.91 9.71
C GLN A 25 38.37 22.61 9.44
N GLU A 26 38.79 22.59 8.16
CA GLU A 26 40.20 22.44 7.76
C GLU A 26 41.09 23.43 8.51
N GLY A 27 42.16 22.91 9.11
CA GLY A 27 43.13 23.68 9.87
C GLY A 27 42.76 23.98 11.32
N LYS A 28 41.61 23.52 11.83
CA LYS A 28 41.26 23.62 13.26
C LYS A 28 41.62 22.34 14.01
N SER A 29 41.76 22.44 15.33
CA SER A 29 41.94 21.29 16.23
C SER A 29 40.58 20.81 16.74
N LEU A 30 39.92 19.94 15.98
CA LEU A 30 38.66 19.31 16.38
C LEU A 30 38.76 17.78 16.23
N THR A 31 38.07 17.09 17.14
CA THR A 31 37.74 15.67 17.01
C THR A 31 36.36 15.53 16.40
N PHE A 32 36.22 14.68 15.39
CA PHE A 32 34.93 14.42 14.75
C PHE A 32 34.27 13.19 15.39
N GLY A 33 32.94 13.16 15.41
CA GLY A 33 32.20 12.00 15.90
C GLY A 33 32.27 10.81 14.94
N ASP A 34 31.93 9.62 15.43
CA ASP A 34 32.02 8.35 14.70
C ASP A 34 31.29 8.36 13.34
N ALA A 35 30.18 9.10 13.24
CA ALA A 35 29.42 9.24 12.00
C ALA A 35 30.25 9.81 10.83
N TYR A 36 31.24 10.67 11.09
CA TYR A 36 32.14 11.17 10.04
C TYR A 36 33.18 10.14 9.63
N HIS A 37 33.65 9.32 10.57
CA HIS A 37 34.61 8.25 10.31
C HIS A 37 34.03 7.11 9.46
N GLU A 38 32.70 6.96 9.44
CA GLU A 38 31.99 6.00 8.60
C GLU A 38 32.17 6.31 7.11
N TYR A 39 32.00 7.58 6.70
CA TYR A 39 32.04 8.02 5.30
C TYR A 39 33.37 8.64 4.88
N PHE A 40 34.17 9.13 5.83
CA PHE A 40 35.40 9.86 5.57
C PHE A 40 36.58 9.29 6.34
N GLU A 41 37.74 9.24 5.68
CA GLU A 41 39.03 9.03 6.30
C GLU A 41 39.62 10.40 6.66
N ILE A 42 39.89 10.61 7.96
CA ILE A 42 40.27 11.91 8.52
C ILE A 42 41.79 11.94 8.73
N PHE A 43 42.47 12.86 8.04
CA PHE A 43 43.92 13.03 8.17
C PHE A 43 44.23 14.17 9.16
N THR A 44 44.96 13.86 10.23
CA THR A 44 45.39 14.82 11.25
C THR A 44 46.91 14.88 11.35
N HIS A 45 47.47 16.07 11.53
CA HIS A 45 48.88 16.28 11.84
C HIS A 45 49.07 16.56 13.32
N GLU A 46 49.91 15.80 14.00
CA GLU A 46 50.36 16.10 15.37
C GLU A 46 51.48 17.13 15.33
N LYS A 47 51.33 18.25 16.04
CA LYS A 47 52.42 19.21 16.27
C LYS A 47 53.28 18.75 17.45
N ASN A 48 54.52 19.25 17.50
CA ASN A 48 55.47 19.00 18.60
C ASN A 48 54.94 19.40 20.00
N ASP A 49 53.92 20.27 20.07
CA ASP A 49 53.21 20.66 21.31
C ASP A 49 52.07 19.68 21.72
N GLY A 50 51.92 18.53 21.05
CA GLY A 50 50.87 17.53 21.34
C GLY A 50 49.48 17.89 20.79
N THR A 51 49.34 18.99 20.05
CA THR A 51 48.06 19.41 19.44
C THR A 51 47.84 18.76 18.06
N LYS A 52 46.69 18.10 17.87
CA LYS A 52 46.24 17.51 16.60
C LYS A 52 45.53 18.55 15.75
N LYS A 53 46.07 18.85 14.57
CA LYS A 53 45.45 19.75 13.58
C LYS A 53 44.80 18.92 12.48
N PHE A 54 43.52 19.13 12.22
CA PHE A 54 42.85 18.50 11.08
C PHE A 54 43.35 19.12 9.77
N LEU A 55 43.78 18.28 8.84
CA LEU A 55 44.29 18.72 7.53
C LEU A 55 43.17 18.68 6.48
N TYR A 56 42.70 17.47 6.16
CA TYR A 56 41.67 17.23 5.17
C TYR A 56 41.01 15.87 5.43
N ALA A 57 39.85 15.65 4.81
CA ALA A 57 39.12 14.39 4.87
C ALA A 57 38.97 13.82 3.45
N LYS A 58 39.22 12.52 3.30
CA LYS A 58 39.05 11.79 2.05
C LYS A 58 37.78 10.95 2.12
N GLU A 59 36.93 11.05 1.11
CA GLU A 59 35.73 10.21 1.01
C GLU A 59 36.10 8.74 0.84
N LYS A 60 35.42 7.87 1.60
CA LYS A 60 35.48 6.42 1.43
C LYS A 60 34.46 6.01 0.37
N SER A 61 34.82 6.20 -0.90
CA SER A 61 33.94 5.94 -2.05
C SER A 61 33.31 4.55 -2.00
N GLU A 62 34.06 3.52 -1.58
CA GLU A 62 33.55 2.15 -1.46
C GLU A 62 32.39 1.99 -0.45
N VAL A 63 32.41 2.72 0.66
CA VAL A 63 31.35 2.66 1.69
C VAL A 63 30.12 3.39 1.18
N ILE A 64 30.33 4.56 0.58
CA ILE A 64 29.28 5.40 0.00
C ILE A 64 28.57 4.65 -1.13
N GLU A 65 29.32 4.04 -2.05
CA GLU A 65 28.77 3.25 -3.15
C GLU A 65 27.97 2.05 -2.65
N LYS A 66 28.48 1.31 -1.65
CA LYS A 66 27.73 0.19 -1.04
C LYS A 66 26.41 0.64 -0.42
N GLU A 67 26.37 1.80 0.23
CA GLU A 67 25.13 2.32 0.84
C GLU A 67 24.16 2.85 -0.22
N ILE A 68 24.67 3.47 -1.30
CA ILE A 68 23.88 3.83 -2.47
C ILE A 68 23.26 2.58 -3.12
N ASP A 69 24.04 1.51 -3.26
CA ASP A 69 23.56 0.24 -3.81
C ASP A 69 22.47 -0.39 -2.94
N LEU A 70 22.48 -0.14 -1.62
CA LEU A 70 21.44 -0.60 -0.71
C LEU A 70 20.19 0.30 -0.68
N CYS A 71 20.22 1.48 -1.31
CA CYS A 71 19.06 2.35 -1.38
C CYS A 71 17.90 1.66 -2.11
N GLY A 72 16.69 1.75 -1.54
CA GLY A 72 15.52 1.06 -2.07
C GLY A 72 15.44 -0.44 -1.78
N TYR A 73 16.45 -1.05 -1.18
CA TYR A 73 16.35 -2.41 -0.66
C TYR A 73 15.46 -2.44 0.58
N PHE A 74 14.74 -3.54 0.75
CA PHE A 74 13.94 -3.80 1.93
C PHE A 74 13.99 -5.28 2.26
N VAL A 75 13.90 -5.58 3.56
CA VAL A 75 13.94 -6.95 4.06
C VAL A 75 12.55 -7.38 4.50
N ILE A 76 12.13 -8.57 4.07
CA ILE A 76 10.93 -9.23 4.60
C ILE A 76 11.41 -10.35 5.54
N VAL A 77 11.00 -10.26 6.81
CA VAL A 77 11.23 -11.31 7.79
C VAL A 77 9.93 -12.07 8.00
N THR A 78 9.97 -13.40 7.89
CA THR A 78 8.82 -14.28 8.07
C THR A 78 9.22 -15.52 8.89
N SER A 79 8.34 -15.95 9.80
CA SER A 79 8.51 -17.18 10.57
C SER A 79 8.07 -18.44 9.80
N LYS A 80 7.41 -18.27 8.65
CA LYS A 80 6.90 -19.36 7.82
C LYS A 80 7.87 -19.69 6.69
N LYS A 81 8.10 -20.98 6.45
CA LYS A 81 8.86 -21.46 5.30
C LYS A 81 8.06 -21.19 4.02
N MET A 82 8.60 -20.35 3.14
CA MET A 82 7.99 -19.98 1.85
C MET A 82 9.07 -19.46 0.90
N THR A 83 8.75 -19.36 -0.38
CA THR A 83 9.64 -18.76 -1.37
C THR A 83 9.67 -17.24 -1.26
N ALA A 84 10.73 -16.60 -1.77
CA ALA A 84 10.84 -15.14 -1.79
C ALA A 84 9.67 -14.49 -2.57
N ALA A 85 9.22 -15.14 -3.66
CA ALA A 85 8.08 -14.66 -4.45
C ALA A 85 6.76 -14.71 -3.66
N GLU A 86 6.53 -15.76 -2.89
CA GLU A 86 5.35 -15.88 -2.02
C GLU A 86 5.38 -14.86 -0.89
N ALA A 87 6.53 -14.69 -0.22
CA ALA A 87 6.72 -13.69 0.81
C ALA A 87 6.44 -12.28 0.28
N LEU A 88 6.97 -11.96 -0.91
CA LEU A 88 6.74 -10.68 -1.57
C LEU A 88 5.27 -10.48 -1.95
N SER A 89 4.59 -11.51 -2.45
CA SER A 89 3.17 -11.46 -2.80
C SER A 89 2.30 -11.21 -1.56
N LEU A 90 2.56 -11.92 -0.46
CA LEU A 90 1.87 -11.74 0.81
C LEU A 90 2.10 -10.33 1.37
N TYR A 91 3.36 -9.88 1.41
CA TYR A 91 3.69 -8.52 1.84
C TYR A 91 2.97 -7.45 1.02
N LYS A 92 3.00 -7.56 -0.32
CA LYS A 92 2.28 -6.64 -1.21
C LYS A 92 0.77 -6.66 -1.01
N SER A 93 0.19 -7.83 -0.73
CA SER A 93 -1.24 -7.94 -0.43
C SER A 93 -1.61 -7.22 0.86
N ARG A 94 -0.79 -7.38 1.92
CA ARG A 94 -0.98 -6.67 3.18
C ARG A 94 -0.82 -5.17 3.03
N ASP A 95 0.23 -4.71 2.35
CA ASP A 95 0.47 -3.28 2.08
C ASP A 95 -0.69 -2.66 1.29
N ALA A 96 -1.25 -3.38 0.31
CA ALA A 96 -2.44 -2.93 -0.41
C ALA A 96 -3.65 -2.78 0.53
N SER A 97 -3.90 -3.75 1.42
CA SER A 97 -4.94 -3.65 2.44
C SER A 97 -4.71 -2.46 3.37
N GLU A 98 -3.49 -2.30 3.90
CA GLU A 98 -3.15 -1.17 4.79
C GLU A 98 -3.33 0.18 4.10
N LYS A 99 -2.93 0.31 2.83
CA LYS A 99 -3.14 1.53 2.04
C LYS A 99 -4.62 1.83 1.84
N LEU A 100 -5.45 0.80 1.64
CA LEU A 100 -6.91 0.97 1.59
C LEU A 100 -7.46 1.47 2.93
N PHE A 101 -7.05 0.86 4.06
CA PHE A 101 -7.45 1.33 5.40
C PHE A 101 -6.98 2.77 5.67
N ARG A 102 -5.77 3.14 5.24
CA ARG A 102 -5.28 4.54 5.34
C ARG A 102 -6.08 5.48 4.45
N GLY A 103 -6.37 5.05 3.22
CA GLY A 103 -7.19 5.77 2.26
C GLY A 103 -8.59 6.05 2.80
N ASP A 104 -9.23 5.05 3.41
CA ASP A 104 -10.52 5.19 4.09
C ASP A 104 -10.45 6.26 5.19
N LYS A 105 -9.43 6.23 6.07
CA LYS A 105 -9.27 7.30 7.09
C LYS A 105 -9.20 8.71 6.49
N SER A 106 -8.60 8.85 5.31
CA SER A 106 -8.50 10.13 4.58
C SER A 106 -9.80 10.49 3.84
N TYR A 107 -10.42 9.55 3.12
CA TYR A 107 -11.65 9.76 2.34
C TYR A 107 -12.87 10.02 3.23
N LEU A 108 -12.91 9.41 4.41
CA LEU A 108 -14.00 9.51 5.37
C LEU A 108 -13.94 10.77 6.23
N GLY A 109 -12.93 11.62 5.99
CA GLY A 109 -12.74 12.84 6.75
C GLY A 109 -12.50 12.54 8.24
N ASN A 110 -11.80 11.46 8.60
CA ASN A 110 -11.64 11.05 10.00
C ASN A 110 -10.78 12.03 10.84
N LYS A 111 -10.36 13.17 10.26
CA LYS A 111 -9.93 14.36 11.04
C LYS A 111 -11.12 15.03 11.76
N SER A 112 -12.35 14.82 11.30
CA SER A 112 -13.62 15.21 11.92
C SER A 112 -14.74 14.31 11.38
N LEU A 113 -15.21 13.34 12.17
CA LEU A 113 -16.26 12.40 11.78
C LEU A 113 -17.59 13.08 11.39
N ARG A 114 -17.76 14.38 11.70
CA ARG A 114 -18.95 15.21 11.42
C ARG A 114 -20.26 14.50 11.77
N VAL A 115 -20.29 13.86 12.93
CA VAL A 115 -21.46 13.16 13.47
C VAL A 115 -21.86 13.80 14.80
N ALA A 116 -23.17 13.84 15.07
CA ALA A 116 -23.73 14.55 16.21
C ALA A 116 -23.45 13.87 17.57
N GLY A 117 -23.09 12.59 17.59
CA GLY A 117 -22.80 11.84 18.81
C GLY A 117 -21.94 10.60 18.60
N ASN A 118 -21.44 10.03 19.72
CA ASN A 118 -20.56 8.86 19.72
C ASN A 118 -21.22 7.61 19.13
N GLU A 119 -22.53 7.44 19.31
CA GLU A 119 -23.26 6.32 18.74
C GLU A 119 -23.31 6.38 17.21
N SER A 120 -23.58 7.57 16.65
CA SER A 120 -23.51 7.79 15.20
C SER A 120 -22.11 7.58 14.64
N ALA A 121 -21.06 7.91 15.42
CA ALA A 121 -19.67 7.61 15.05
C ALA A 121 -19.43 6.11 14.98
N ALA A 122 -19.86 5.36 16.00
CA ALA A 122 -19.69 3.91 16.07
C ALA A 122 -20.42 3.20 14.92
N ALA A 123 -21.66 3.60 14.64
CA ALA A 123 -22.44 3.07 13.52
C ALA A 123 -21.76 3.32 12.16
N LYS A 124 -21.22 4.52 11.95
CA LYS A 124 -20.50 4.88 10.73
C LYS A 124 -19.25 4.02 10.53
N ILE A 125 -18.42 3.88 11.57
CA ILE A 125 -17.23 3.03 11.55
C ILE A 125 -17.60 1.57 11.29
N PHE A 126 -18.70 1.08 11.87
CA PHE A 126 -19.17 -0.28 11.67
C PHE A 126 -19.57 -0.53 10.20
N ILE A 127 -20.37 0.36 9.60
CA ILE A 127 -20.77 0.25 8.19
C ILE A 127 -19.55 0.29 7.27
N GLU A 128 -18.58 1.17 7.56
CA GLU A 128 -17.32 1.27 6.80
C GLU A 128 -16.51 -0.03 6.88
N PHE A 129 -16.42 -0.62 8.07
CA PHE A 129 -15.73 -1.90 8.26
C PHE A 129 -16.37 -3.02 7.41
N VAL A 130 -17.70 -3.10 7.41
CA VAL A 130 -18.44 -4.05 6.57
C VAL A 130 -18.18 -3.76 5.08
N ALA A 131 -18.27 -2.51 4.65
CA ALA A 131 -18.03 -2.13 3.25
C ALA A 131 -16.60 -2.50 2.79
N LEU A 132 -15.61 -2.37 3.67
CA LEU A 132 -14.23 -2.72 3.38
C LEU A 132 -14.01 -4.23 3.29
N ILE A 133 -14.71 -5.04 4.11
CA ILE A 133 -14.71 -6.51 3.99
C ILE A 133 -15.24 -6.91 2.61
N VAL A 134 -16.40 -6.36 2.21
CA VAL A 134 -17.01 -6.62 0.91
C VAL A 134 -16.06 -6.24 -0.23
N ARG A 135 -15.47 -5.04 -0.15
CA ARG A 135 -14.46 -4.57 -1.11
C ARG A 135 -13.26 -5.52 -1.20
N CYS A 136 -12.72 -5.98 -0.07
CA CYS A 136 -11.59 -6.92 -0.04
C CYS A 136 -11.94 -8.27 -0.67
N LYS A 137 -13.16 -8.77 -0.45
CA LYS A 137 -13.64 -10.01 -1.06
C LYS A 137 -13.73 -9.88 -2.58
N ILE A 138 -14.37 -8.82 -3.07
CA ILE A 138 -14.46 -8.52 -4.51
C ILE A 138 -13.06 -8.41 -5.13
N TYR A 139 -12.14 -7.66 -4.50
CA TYR A 139 -10.76 -7.53 -4.99
C TYR A 139 -10.07 -8.89 -5.12
N THR A 140 -10.19 -9.75 -4.11
CA THR A 140 -9.53 -11.06 -4.09
C THR A 140 -10.07 -11.95 -5.21
N GLN A 141 -11.38 -11.96 -5.43
CA GLN A 141 -12.01 -12.71 -6.52
C GLN A 141 -11.60 -12.19 -7.90
N LEU A 142 -11.66 -10.87 -8.12
CA LEU A 142 -11.20 -10.25 -9.37
C LEU A 142 -9.72 -10.55 -9.65
N LYS A 143 -8.88 -10.55 -8.60
CA LYS A 143 -7.46 -10.88 -8.72
C LYS A 143 -7.23 -12.35 -9.07
N ALA A 144 -8.02 -13.28 -8.53
CA ALA A 144 -7.94 -14.68 -8.89
C ALA A 144 -8.31 -14.88 -10.37
N MET A 145 -9.42 -14.30 -10.83
CA MET A 145 -9.83 -14.33 -12.24
C MET A 145 -8.79 -13.74 -13.18
N MET A 146 -8.20 -12.59 -12.82
CA MET A 146 -7.16 -11.96 -13.65
C MET A 146 -5.93 -12.83 -13.86
N LYS A 147 -5.66 -13.83 -13.01
CA LYS A 147 -4.55 -14.76 -13.21
C LYS A 147 -4.86 -15.81 -14.28
N GLU A 148 -6.13 -16.18 -14.44
CA GLU A 148 -6.59 -17.20 -15.39
C GLU A 148 -6.91 -16.61 -16.76
N MET A 149 -7.09 -15.28 -16.86
CA MET A 149 -7.42 -14.62 -18.11
C MET A 149 -6.17 -14.21 -18.91
N ALA A 150 -6.18 -14.51 -20.21
CA ALA A 150 -5.12 -14.10 -21.14
C ALA A 150 -5.10 -12.58 -21.39
N LYS A 151 -6.24 -11.89 -21.23
CA LYS A 151 -6.37 -10.44 -21.37
C LYS A 151 -6.95 -9.87 -20.09
N LYS A 152 -6.54 -8.65 -19.72
CA LYS A 152 -7.07 -7.91 -18.56
C LYS A 152 -8.12 -6.91 -19.01
N PRO A 153 -9.42 -7.26 -18.96
CA PRO A 153 -10.46 -6.32 -19.35
C PRO A 153 -10.61 -5.19 -18.32
N ASN A 154 -11.11 -4.04 -18.78
CA ASN A 154 -11.16 -2.79 -18.01
C ASN A 154 -12.05 -2.85 -16.75
N TYR A 155 -12.95 -3.82 -16.66
CA TYR A 155 -13.84 -4.03 -15.52
C TYR A 155 -13.22 -4.85 -14.37
N MET A 156 -11.94 -5.25 -14.46
CA MET A 156 -11.27 -6.07 -13.43
C MET A 156 -10.70 -5.29 -12.25
N THR A 157 -11.10 -4.03 -12.09
CA THR A 157 -10.84 -3.25 -10.88
C THR A 157 -12.11 -3.17 -10.04
N VAL A 158 -11.98 -3.09 -8.72
CA VAL A 158 -13.16 -3.02 -7.84
C VAL A 158 -14.12 -1.87 -8.21
N PRO A 159 -13.65 -0.63 -8.46
CA PRO A 159 -14.55 0.45 -8.83
C PRO A 159 -15.29 0.19 -10.16
N ALA A 160 -14.58 -0.33 -11.17
CA ALA A 160 -15.19 -0.62 -12.46
C ALA A 160 -16.17 -1.79 -12.39
N ALA A 161 -15.85 -2.83 -11.61
CA ALA A 161 -16.74 -3.95 -11.36
C ALA A 161 -18.03 -3.48 -10.66
N LEU A 162 -17.92 -2.66 -9.62
CA LEU A 162 -19.09 -2.10 -8.93
C LEU A 162 -19.96 -1.26 -9.88
N LYS A 163 -19.35 -0.43 -10.73
CA LYS A 163 -20.07 0.36 -11.75
C LYS A 163 -20.80 -0.50 -12.78
N GLU A 164 -20.28 -1.68 -13.12
CA GLU A 164 -20.98 -2.63 -14.00
C GLU A 164 -22.15 -3.34 -13.29
N LEU A 165 -21.98 -3.65 -11.99
CA LEU A 165 -23.01 -4.28 -11.16
C LEU A 165 -24.15 -3.31 -10.81
N GLU A 166 -23.86 -2.01 -10.65
CA GLU A 166 -24.86 -0.96 -10.37
C GLU A 166 -25.92 -0.84 -11.47
N LYS A 167 -25.60 -1.24 -12.71
CA LYS A 167 -26.55 -1.27 -13.84
C LYS A 167 -27.61 -2.38 -13.73
N ILE A 168 -27.52 -3.25 -12.73
CA ILE A 168 -28.48 -4.34 -12.54
C ILE A 168 -29.64 -3.80 -11.71
N GLU A 169 -30.77 -3.56 -12.38
CA GLU A 169 -31.98 -3.04 -11.75
C GLU A 169 -33.10 -4.10 -11.72
N MET A 170 -33.93 -4.04 -10.69
CA MET A 170 -35.13 -4.87 -10.56
C MET A 170 -36.38 -3.99 -10.57
N VAL A 171 -37.34 -4.31 -11.42
CA VAL A 171 -38.61 -3.58 -11.53
C VAL A 171 -39.75 -4.48 -11.06
N ARG A 172 -40.70 -3.88 -10.33
CA ARG A 172 -41.93 -4.54 -9.89
C ARG A 172 -42.93 -4.51 -11.04
N GLN A 173 -43.31 -5.69 -11.51
CA GLN A 173 -44.31 -5.81 -12.56
C GLN A 173 -45.74 -5.78 -11.98
N MET A 174 -46.75 -5.71 -12.86
CA MET A 174 -48.16 -5.59 -12.49
C MET A 174 -48.68 -6.75 -11.63
N ASP A 175 -48.01 -7.90 -11.67
CA ASP A 175 -48.27 -9.08 -10.85
C ASP A 175 -47.64 -9.00 -9.45
N ASN A 176 -47.09 -7.84 -9.06
CA ASN A 176 -46.34 -7.60 -7.83
C ASN A 176 -45.07 -8.44 -7.67
N VAL A 177 -44.59 -9.06 -8.75
CA VAL A 177 -43.33 -9.82 -8.75
C VAL A 177 -42.20 -8.91 -9.21
N TYR A 178 -41.09 -8.94 -8.48
CA TYR A 178 -39.85 -8.26 -8.88
C TYR A 178 -39.11 -9.11 -9.90
N ARG A 179 -38.81 -8.53 -11.06
CA ARG A 179 -38.01 -9.14 -12.12
C ARG A 179 -36.87 -8.19 -12.50
N LEU A 180 -35.79 -8.74 -13.04
CA LEU A 180 -34.73 -7.90 -13.61
C LEU A 180 -35.30 -7.07 -14.76
N ASP A 181 -34.98 -5.78 -14.79
CA ASP A 181 -35.42 -4.88 -15.86
C ASP A 181 -34.79 -5.27 -17.21
N HIS A 182 -33.51 -5.65 -17.14
CA HIS A 182 -32.72 -6.10 -18.28
C HIS A 182 -32.02 -7.42 -18.00
N ALA A 183 -31.76 -8.19 -19.06
CA ALA A 183 -31.00 -9.43 -18.96
C ALA A 183 -29.55 -9.14 -18.51
N ILE A 184 -29.03 -9.98 -17.61
CA ILE A 184 -27.65 -9.85 -17.12
C ILE A 184 -26.67 -10.08 -18.28
N THR A 185 -25.82 -9.08 -18.54
CA THR A 185 -24.80 -9.12 -19.58
C THR A 185 -23.70 -10.13 -19.29
N ALA A 186 -22.93 -10.54 -20.30
CA ALA A 186 -21.80 -11.46 -20.12
C ALA A 186 -20.73 -10.91 -19.14
N THR A 187 -20.48 -9.60 -19.19
CA THR A 187 -19.58 -8.90 -18.26
C THR A 187 -20.06 -9.02 -16.82
N GLN A 188 -21.34 -8.71 -16.58
CA GLN A 188 -21.95 -8.81 -15.25
C GLN A 188 -21.95 -10.25 -14.75
N LYS A 189 -22.25 -11.25 -15.59
CA LYS A 189 -22.17 -12.68 -15.23
C LYS A 189 -20.75 -13.09 -14.85
N THR A 190 -19.74 -12.56 -15.54
CA THR A 190 -18.33 -12.83 -15.26
C THR A 190 -17.93 -12.32 -13.87
N ILE A 191 -18.42 -11.13 -13.48
CA ILE A 191 -18.16 -10.55 -12.17
C ILE A 191 -18.98 -11.27 -11.08
N LEU A 192 -20.26 -11.57 -11.34
CA LEU A 192 -21.19 -12.15 -10.37
C LEU A 192 -20.89 -13.59 -10.02
N LYS A 193 -20.61 -14.45 -11.00
CA LYS A 193 -20.50 -15.90 -10.78
C LYS A 193 -19.52 -16.32 -9.67
N PRO A 194 -18.29 -15.78 -9.60
CA PRO A 194 -17.34 -16.10 -8.53
C PRO A 194 -17.55 -15.30 -7.25
N THR A 195 -18.17 -14.12 -7.34
CA THR A 195 -18.43 -13.28 -6.16
C THR A 195 -19.69 -13.73 -5.41
N PHE A 196 -20.68 -14.23 -6.15
CA PHE A 196 -22.03 -14.60 -5.69
C PHE A 196 -22.54 -15.82 -6.49
N PRO A 197 -22.07 -17.04 -6.23
CA PRO A 197 -22.36 -18.23 -7.04
C PRO A 197 -23.85 -18.57 -7.19
N ASN A 198 -24.71 -18.09 -6.29
CA ASN A 198 -26.16 -18.31 -6.30
C ASN A 198 -26.98 -17.18 -6.95
N TYR A 199 -26.35 -16.26 -7.68
CA TYR A 199 -27.05 -15.11 -8.29
C TYR A 199 -28.16 -15.50 -9.30
N VAL A 200 -28.12 -16.71 -9.85
CA VAL A 200 -29.05 -17.19 -10.89
C VAL A 200 -30.40 -17.66 -10.30
N THR A 201 -30.45 -18.03 -9.02
CA THR A 201 -31.67 -18.52 -8.35
C THR A 201 -32.54 -17.42 -7.72
N MET A 202 -32.20 -16.15 -7.96
CA MET A 202 -32.80 -14.98 -7.33
C MET A 202 -34.19 -14.64 -7.89
N LYS A 203 -35.22 -15.40 -7.49
CA LYS A 203 -36.63 -15.14 -7.86
C LYS A 203 -37.36 -14.19 -6.90
N ASN A 204 -36.78 -13.83 -5.74
CA ASN A 204 -37.47 -13.04 -4.72
C ASN A 204 -36.52 -12.07 -3.98
N PRO A 205 -36.79 -10.76 -3.89
CA PRO A 205 -35.92 -9.76 -3.25
C PRO A 205 -35.59 -10.04 -1.77
N ARG A 206 -36.44 -10.75 -1.01
CA ARG A 206 -36.09 -11.17 0.38
C ARG A 206 -35.11 -12.35 0.43
N SER A 207 -35.13 -13.22 -0.59
CA SER A 207 -34.14 -14.30 -0.71
C SER A 207 -32.78 -13.78 -1.17
N VAL A 208 -32.80 -12.66 -1.90
CA VAL A 208 -31.65 -11.93 -2.42
C VAL A 208 -30.84 -11.43 -1.22
N GLU A 209 -31.35 -10.52 -0.38
CA GLU A 209 -30.62 -9.94 0.78
C GLU A 209 -29.98 -10.99 1.70
N ASN A 210 -30.72 -12.03 2.06
CA ASN A 210 -30.22 -13.09 2.95
C ASN A 210 -29.12 -13.94 2.31
N GLN A 211 -29.20 -14.22 0.99
CA GLN A 211 -28.16 -14.96 0.29
C GLN A 211 -26.91 -14.12 -0.02
N TRP A 212 -27.05 -12.80 -0.23
CA TRP A 212 -25.88 -11.90 -0.32
C TRP A 212 -25.13 -11.83 1.00
N PHE A 213 -25.85 -11.74 2.12
CA PHE A 213 -25.22 -11.70 3.45
C PHE A 213 -24.45 -13.00 3.72
N LEU A 214 -25.08 -14.17 3.52
CA LEU A 214 -24.41 -15.46 3.69
C LEU A 214 -23.21 -15.63 2.74
N ALA A 215 -23.34 -15.24 1.47
CA ALA A 215 -22.26 -15.33 0.49
C ALA A 215 -21.13 -14.32 0.74
N LEU A 216 -21.35 -13.23 1.46
CA LEU A 216 -20.31 -12.26 1.84
C LEU A 216 -19.51 -12.74 3.06
N PHE A 217 -20.14 -13.45 4.00
CA PHE A 217 -19.53 -13.86 5.27
C PHE A 217 -19.11 -15.35 5.36
N SER A 218 -19.40 -16.19 4.35
CA SER A 218 -18.81 -17.53 4.16
C SER A 218 -17.49 -17.48 3.39
#